data_AF-A0A940P0X8-F1
#
_entry.id   AF-A0A940P0X8-F1
#
_cell.length_a   1.000
_cell.length_b   1.000
_cell.length_c   1.000
_cell.angle_alpha   90.00
_cell.angle_beta   90.00
_cell.angle_gamma   90.00
#
_symmetry.space_group_name_H-M   'P 1'
#
loop_
_entity.id
_entity.type
_entity.pdbx_description
1 polymer ?
#
loop_
_entity_poly.entity_id
_entity_poly.type
_entity_poly.pdbx_seq_one_letter_code
_entity_poly.pdbx_strand_id
1 'polypeptide(L)'
;MLFDENTMGGLRSVLDSAAQRTAGAIEGSRNVVERAKLRASLNDAYRKLGKAEYEAAVNGVSSMEEINMLIGKITELRRQMLDMERGMQRGGTLTCPTCGKLNSADDMYCPACGAQLR
;
A
#
# COMPACT_ATOMS: atom_id res chain seq x y z
N MET A 1 46.33 -11.68 -23.72
CA MET A 1 44.93 -11.35 -24.04
C MET A 1 44.09 -12.16 -23.08
N LEU A 2 43.81 -11.58 -21.92
CA LEU A 2 42.53 -10.95 -21.59
C LEU A 2 41.45 -12.02 -21.33
N PHE A 3 41.52 -12.59 -20.13
CA PHE A 3 40.35 -13.22 -19.52
C PHE A 3 39.39 -12.08 -19.17
N ASP A 4 38.26 -12.04 -19.88
CA ASP A 4 37.27 -10.96 -19.83
C ASP A 4 36.70 -10.76 -18.41
N GLU A 5 37.02 -9.62 -17.82
CA GLU A 5 36.59 -9.10 -16.52
C GLU A 5 35.09 -8.68 -16.50
N ASN A 6 34.24 -9.24 -17.36
CA ASN A 6 32.89 -8.73 -17.59
C ASN A 6 31.74 -9.72 -17.32
N THR A 7 32.04 -10.91 -16.80
CA THR A 7 31.00 -11.93 -16.47
C THR A 7 30.46 -11.83 -15.03
N MET A 8 31.16 -11.12 -14.14
CA MET A 8 30.76 -10.95 -12.73
C MET A 8 29.69 -9.85 -12.50
N GLY A 9 29.43 -8.99 -13.49
CA GLY A 9 28.38 -7.96 -13.41
C GLY A 9 26.97 -8.49 -13.73
N GLY A 10 26.87 -9.40 -14.72
CA GLY A 10 25.59 -9.98 -15.14
C GLY A 10 25.01 -10.98 -14.14
N LEU A 11 25.86 -11.70 -13.39
CA LEU A 11 25.41 -12.65 -12.38
C LEU A 11 24.79 -11.93 -11.16
N ARG A 12 25.38 -10.80 -10.75
CA ARG A 12 24.86 -9.95 -9.65
C ARG A 12 23.52 -9.34 -9.99
N SER A 13 23.34 -8.79 -11.19
CA SER A 13 22.06 -8.18 -11.58
C SER A 13 20.92 -9.20 -11.68
N VAL A 14 21.20 -10.44 -12.09
CA VAL A 14 20.22 -11.52 -12.12
C VAL A 14 19.89 -12.02 -10.70
N LEU A 15 20.88 -12.14 -9.82
CA LEU A 15 20.70 -12.45 -8.39
C LEU A 15 19.88 -11.37 -7.67
N ASP A 16 20.20 -10.10 -7.89
CA ASP A 16 19.49 -8.95 -7.30
C ASP A 16 18.05 -8.87 -7.82
N SER A 17 17.83 -9.13 -9.12
CA SER A 17 16.49 -9.16 -9.72
C SER A 17 15.63 -10.32 -9.19
N ALA A 18 16.21 -11.51 -9.00
CA ALA A 18 15.50 -12.65 -8.41
C ALA A 18 15.19 -12.42 -6.92
N ALA A 19 16.11 -11.83 -6.16
CA ALA A 19 15.92 -11.46 -4.76
C ALA A 19 14.84 -10.38 -4.59
N GLN A 20 14.87 -9.31 -5.41
CA GLN A 20 13.86 -8.24 -5.39
C GLN A 20 12.46 -8.73 -5.73
N ARG A 21 12.32 -9.62 -6.72
CA ARG A 21 11.00 -10.19 -7.09
C ARG A 21 10.43 -11.08 -5.98
N THR A 22 11.29 -11.77 -5.23
CA THR A 22 10.88 -12.61 -4.10
C THR A 22 10.47 -11.77 -2.89
N ALA A 23 11.22 -10.69 -2.58
CA ALA A 23 10.88 -9.76 -1.51
C ALA A 23 9.56 -9.00 -1.75
N GLY A 24 9.33 -8.49 -2.98
CA GLY A 24 8.11 -7.78 -3.34
C GLY A 24 6.85 -8.65 -3.32
N ALA A 25 6.97 -9.96 -3.59
CA ALA A 25 5.85 -10.90 -3.48
C ALA A 25 5.42 -11.14 -2.02
N ILE A 26 6.37 -11.19 -1.09
CA ILE A 26 6.13 -11.37 0.34
C ILE A 26 5.47 -10.11 0.94
N GLU A 27 5.93 -8.92 0.56
CA GLU A 27 5.31 -7.65 1.00
C GLU A 27 3.92 -7.43 0.42
N GLY A 28 3.69 -7.80 -0.85
CA GLY A 28 2.36 -7.78 -1.46
C GLY A 28 1.36 -8.68 -0.72
N SER A 29 1.79 -9.87 -0.29
CA SER A 29 0.95 -10.82 0.45
C SER A 29 0.57 -10.34 1.86
N ARG A 30 1.51 -9.70 2.60
CA ARG A 30 1.24 -9.11 3.92
C ARG A 30 0.26 -7.94 3.84
N ASN A 31 0.41 -7.08 2.82
CA ASN A 31 -0.47 -5.93 2.62
C ASN A 31 -1.93 -6.33 2.32
N VAL A 32 -2.18 -7.45 1.62
CA VAL A 32 -3.55 -7.94 1.35
C VAL A 32 -4.23 -8.42 2.64
N VAL A 33 -3.53 -9.21 3.46
CA VAL A 33 -4.07 -9.73 4.73
C VAL A 33 -4.32 -8.60 5.71
N GLU A 34 -3.40 -7.65 5.82
CA GLU A 34 -3.54 -6.52 6.75
C GLU A 34 -4.70 -5.60 6.34
N ARG A 35 -4.86 -5.33 5.04
CA ARG A 35 -6.05 -4.63 4.52
C ARG A 35 -7.34 -5.37 4.81
N ALA A 36 -7.37 -6.70 4.68
CA ALA A 36 -8.55 -7.50 4.97
C ALA A 36 -8.94 -7.39 6.46
N LYS A 37 -7.96 -7.42 7.37
CA LYS A 37 -8.17 -7.24 8.81
C LYS A 37 -8.70 -5.84 9.16
N LEU A 38 -8.10 -4.79 8.59
CA LEU A 38 -8.55 -3.41 8.80
C LEU A 38 -9.99 -3.22 8.31
N ARG A 39 -10.33 -3.74 7.12
CA ARG A 39 -11.69 -3.71 6.58
C ARG A 39 -12.68 -4.49 7.44
N ALA A 40 -12.31 -5.69 7.90
CA ALA A 40 -13.15 -6.49 8.80
C ALA A 40 -13.42 -5.75 10.12
N SER A 41 -12.38 -5.15 10.71
CA SER A 41 -12.49 -4.35 11.93
C SER A 41 -13.37 -3.12 11.76
N LEU A 42 -13.27 -2.45 10.60
CA LEU A 42 -14.09 -1.30 10.26
C LEU A 42 -15.56 -1.68 10.12
N ASN A 43 -15.85 -2.76 9.41
CA ASN A 43 -17.22 -3.27 9.25
C ASN A 43 -17.82 -3.70 10.60
N ASP A 44 -17.03 -4.35 11.47
CA ASP A 44 -17.49 -4.71 12.81
C ASP A 44 -17.79 -3.49 13.68
N ALA A 45 -16.95 -2.44 13.60
CA ALA A 45 -17.20 -1.19 14.31
C ALA A 45 -18.49 -0.49 13.82
N TYR A 46 -18.72 -0.44 12.50
CA TYR A 46 -19.98 0.09 11.96
C TYR A 46 -21.21 -0.70 12.42
N ARG A 47 -21.12 -2.03 12.42
CA ARG A 47 -22.21 -2.90 12.88
C ARG A 47 -22.53 -2.64 14.35
N LYS A 48 -21.51 -2.52 15.19
CA LYS A 48 -21.67 -2.22 16.62
C LYS A 48 -22.28 -0.84 16.86
N LEU A 49 -21.82 0.16 16.10
CA LEU A 49 -22.36 1.52 16.19
C LEU A 49 -23.84 1.55 15.81
N GLY A 50 -24.20 0.94 14.67
CA GLY A 50 -25.59 0.85 14.25
C GLY A 50 -26.48 0.11 15.25
N LYS A 51 -25.97 -0.95 15.89
CA LYS A 51 -26.66 -1.66 16.96
C LYS A 51 -26.89 -0.75 18.18
N ALA A 52 -25.86 -0.06 18.65
CA ALA A 52 -25.93 0.83 19.81
C ALA A 52 -26.91 2.00 19.58
N GLU A 53 -26.90 2.60 18.40
CA GLU A 53 -27.85 3.66 18.00
C GLU A 53 -29.29 3.12 17.91
N TYR A 54 -29.48 1.93 17.34
CA TYR A 54 -30.80 1.29 17.27
C TYR A 54 -31.36 0.99 18.67
N GLU A 55 -30.53 0.42 19.55
CA GLU A 55 -30.91 0.13 20.94
C GLU A 55 -31.21 1.43 21.71
N ALA A 56 -30.48 2.52 21.44
CA ALA A 56 -30.78 3.85 21.95
C ALA A 56 -32.17 4.32 21.52
N ALA A 57 -32.48 4.19 20.23
CA ALA A 57 -33.72 4.67 19.65
C ALA A 57 -34.94 3.89 20.14
N VAL A 58 -34.80 2.58 20.38
CA VAL A 58 -35.89 1.72 20.83
C VAL A 58 -36.07 1.75 22.34
N ASN A 59 -34.99 1.69 23.11
CA ASN A 59 -35.04 1.50 24.56
C ASN A 59 -34.69 2.78 25.35
N GLY A 60 -34.26 3.85 24.68
CA GLY A 60 -33.75 5.07 25.32
C GLY A 60 -32.40 4.88 26.03
N VAL A 61 -31.80 3.70 25.92
CA VAL A 61 -30.54 3.35 26.60
C VAL A 61 -29.48 3.11 25.55
N SER A 62 -28.54 4.04 25.47
CA SER A 62 -27.25 3.81 24.83
C SER A 62 -26.19 4.59 25.57
N SER A 63 -25.01 4.00 25.68
CA SER A 63 -23.88 4.64 26.33
C SER A 63 -23.23 5.60 25.34
N MET A 64 -23.37 6.90 25.61
CA MET A 64 -22.67 7.95 24.85
C MET A 64 -21.16 7.66 24.79
N GLU A 65 -20.61 7.08 25.86
CA GLU A 65 -19.23 6.60 25.95
C GLU A 65 -18.92 5.55 24.88
N GLU A 66 -19.79 4.54 24.72
CA GLU A 66 -19.63 3.46 23.74
C GLU A 66 -19.72 3.97 22.31
N ILE A 67 -20.69 4.85 22.03
CA ILE A 67 -20.84 5.51 20.73
C ILE A 67 -19.56 6.29 20.39
N ASN A 68 -19.06 7.11 21.32
CA ASN A 68 -17.85 7.90 21.12
C ASN A 68 -16.61 7.03 20.90
N MET A 69 -16.47 5.92 21.64
CA MET A 69 -15.40 4.95 21.42
C MET A 69 -15.47 4.32 20.02
N LEU A 70 -16.66 3.96 19.54
CA LEU A 70 -16.85 3.36 18.21
C LEU A 70 -16.54 4.37 17.10
N ILE A 71 -16.96 5.63 17.25
CA ILE A 71 -16.64 6.72 16.31
C ILE A 71 -15.12 6.96 16.26
N GLY A 72 -14.45 7.02 17.42
CA GLY A 72 -13.00 7.17 17.50
C GLY A 72 -12.28 6.02 16.79
N LYS A 73 -12.71 4.78 17.03
CA LYS A 73 -12.16 3.59 16.38
C LYS A 73 -12.36 3.60 14.86
N ILE A 74 -13.54 3.99 14.38
CA ILE A 74 -13.84 4.12 12.94
C ILE A 74 -12.92 5.17 12.30
N THR A 75 -12.74 6.30 12.96
CA THR A 75 -11.90 7.41 12.48
C THR A 75 -10.46 6.96 12.32
N GLU A 76 -9.92 6.28 13.32
CA GLU A 76 -8.55 5.78 13.29
C GLU A 76 -8.36 4.66 12.24
N LEU A 77 -9.28 3.71 12.15
CA LEU A 77 -9.22 2.66 11.12
C LEU A 77 -9.26 3.23 9.70
N ARG A 78 -10.10 4.24 9.46
CA ARG A 78 -10.13 4.95 8.16
C ARG A 78 -8.81 5.65 7.86
N ARG A 79 -8.19 6.29 8.85
CA ARG A 79 -6.88 6.93 8.71
C ARG A 79 -5.81 5.90 8.34
N GLN A 80 -5.75 4.76 9.03
CA GLN A 80 -4.80 3.69 8.75
C GLN A 80 -4.96 3.11 7.34
N MET A 81 -6.20 2.90 6.89
CA MET A 81 -6.46 2.45 5.51
C MET A 81 -5.96 3.46 4.48
N LEU A 82 -6.21 4.74 4.71
CA LEU A 82 -5.80 5.81 3.82
C LEU A 82 -4.27 5.96 3.78
N ASP A 83 -3.58 5.85 4.93
CA ASP A 83 -2.12 5.90 5.00
C ASP A 83 -1.48 4.69 4.30
N MET A 84 -2.10 3.51 4.39
CA MET A 84 -1.67 2.32 3.65
C MET A 84 -1.86 2.46 2.14
N GLU A 85 -2.95 3.10 1.69
CA GLU A 85 -3.17 3.43 0.28
C GLU A 85 -2.18 4.48 -0.24
N ARG A 86 -1.88 5.52 0.56
CA ARG A 86 -0.88 6.54 0.22
C ARG A 86 0.55 5.97 0.19
N GLY A 87 0.85 5.01 1.08
CA GLY A 87 2.13 4.28 1.08
C GLY A 87 2.35 3.48 -0.21
N MET A 88 1.29 3.02 -0.87
CA MET A 88 1.37 2.35 -2.18
C MET A 88 1.52 3.32 -3.37
N GLN A 89 1.14 4.60 -3.22
CA GLN A 89 1.25 5.60 -4.29
C GLN A 89 2.62 6.32 -4.31
N ARG A 90 3.32 6.38 -3.17
CA ARG A 90 4.71 6.86 -3.08
C ARG A 90 5.65 5.78 -3.65
N GLY A 91 5.86 5.80 -4.96
CA GLY A 91 6.62 4.78 -5.68
C GLY A 91 5.89 4.15 -6.86
N GLY A 92 4.88 4.84 -7.42
CA GLY A 92 4.29 4.43 -8.70
C GLY A 92 5.37 4.28 -9.79
N THR A 93 5.08 3.49 -10.81
CA THR A 93 5.95 3.41 -12.00
C THR A 93 5.22 4.02 -13.19
N LEU A 94 5.95 4.69 -14.07
CA LEU A 94 5.43 5.25 -15.30
C LEU A 94 6.27 4.80 -16.49
N THR A 95 5.64 4.64 -17.65
CA THR A 95 6.33 4.23 -18.87
C THR A 95 6.77 5.47 -19.64
N CYS A 96 8.05 5.55 -20.00
CA CYS A 96 8.57 6.63 -20.83
C CYS A 96 7.86 6.64 -22.20
N PRO A 97 7.26 7.75 -22.62
CA PRO A 97 6.55 7.82 -23.91
C PRO A 97 7.50 7.75 -25.11
N THR A 98 8.79 8.05 -24.91
CA THR A 98 9.79 8.11 -26.00
C THR A 98 10.47 6.76 -26.25
N CYS A 99 10.85 6.04 -25.20
CA CYS A 99 11.61 4.78 -25.33
C CYS A 99 10.91 3.55 -24.75
N GLY A 100 9.76 3.72 -24.09
CA GLY A 100 9.01 2.61 -23.50
C GLY A 100 9.60 2.03 -22.21
N LYS A 101 10.69 2.58 -21.67
CA LYS A 101 11.26 2.11 -20.40
C LYS A 101 10.32 2.44 -19.23
N LEU A 102 10.17 1.49 -18.30
CA LEU A 102 9.50 1.71 -17.03
C LEU A 102 10.42 2.49 -16.06
N ASN A 103 9.95 3.62 -15.55
CA ASN A 103 10.66 4.52 -14.65
C ASN A 103 9.88 4.73 -13.36
N SER A 104 10.55 5.28 -12.34
CA SER A 104 9.86 5.72 -11.13
C SER A 104 8.95 6.89 -11.47
N ALA A 105 7.77 6.95 -10.85
CA ALA A 105 6.89 8.10 -10.96
C ALA A 105 7.50 9.36 -10.35
N ASP A 106 8.59 9.25 -9.59
CA ASP A 106 9.33 10.39 -9.03
C ASP A 106 10.49 10.86 -9.93
N ASP A 107 10.81 10.13 -11.01
CA ASP A 107 11.88 10.51 -11.94
C ASP A 107 11.47 11.72 -12.79
N MET A 108 12.29 12.79 -12.80
CA MET A 108 12.07 13.95 -13.68
C MET A 108 12.45 13.65 -15.14
N TYR A 109 13.43 12.78 -15.36
CA TYR A 109 13.95 12.40 -16.67
C TYR A 109 14.16 10.90 -16.78
N CYS A 110 13.98 10.36 -17.98
CA CYS A 110 14.21 8.95 -18.26
C CYS A 110 15.71 8.64 -18.24
N PRO A 111 16.21 7.77 -17.33
CA PRO A 111 17.64 7.41 -17.29
C PRO A 111 18.14 6.63 -18.51
N ALA A 112 17.25 6.13 -19.39
CA ALA A 112 17.67 5.43 -20.60
C ALA A 112 17.75 6.31 -21.85
N CYS A 113 16.93 7.35 -21.97
CA CYS A 113 16.91 8.18 -23.17
C CYS A 113 16.95 9.70 -22.92
N GLY A 114 16.96 10.13 -21.65
CA GLY A 114 16.98 11.54 -21.27
C GLY A 114 15.65 12.28 -21.45
N ALA A 115 14.59 11.63 -21.95
CA ALA A 115 13.30 12.27 -22.14
C ALA A 115 12.70 12.74 -20.81
N GLN A 116 12.16 13.96 -20.80
CA GLN A 116 11.47 14.51 -19.64
C GLN A 116 10.17 13.75 -19.38
N LEU A 117 9.95 13.36 -18.12
CA LEU A 117 8.80 12.55 -17.69
C LEU A 117 7.75 13.38 -16.94
N ARG A 118 8.16 14.52 -16.36
CA ARG A 118 7.32 15.48 -15.64
C ARG A 118 7.69 16.92 -15.96
#